data_AF-A0A812MLU1-F1
#
_entry.id   AF-A0A812MLU1-F1
#
_cell.length_a   1.000
_cell.length_b   1.000
_cell.length_c   1.000
_cell.angle_alpha   90.00
_cell.angle_beta   90.00
_cell.angle_gamma   90.00
#
_symmetry.space_group_name_H-M   'P 1'
#
loop_
_entity.id
_entity.type
_entity.pdbx_description
1 polymer ?
#
loop_
_entity_poly.entity_id
_entity_poly.type
_entity_poly.pdbx_seq_one_letter_code
_entity_poly.pdbx_strand_id
1 'polypeptide(L)'
;MVSGSAANETPVRGSVSGRWGACRLFACGMNAGMILGIYAEYLWAADWLELPKQCNFRSELPWLELADCFHRYTFSHAMLRGQNLSIFAYIGSIVVACLIMAEKQRKVRLTKLLQARLHGDPTPSTAQVAVHRSLNFLSIYSSLLCVALPGVLLLVPFNLSWPRMHYGCTVLALSSFVVGMILYATMPLGAAAGEDDNELSRWAERHARLRFKVWCIVALHLGLPAAAGLHHLLWLDVTGRLFGFCEVMAILSYQFFLASFSADDFAADPDRGRSIVSKALPQTSPAPGDLANVFGHSQ
;
A
#
# COMPACT_ATOMS: atom_id res chain seq x y z
N MET A 1 -6.57 -44.16 -39.01
CA MET A 1 -5.75 -42.95 -39.17
C MET A 1 -6.56 -41.77 -38.63
N VAL A 2 -6.28 -41.36 -37.39
CA VAL A 2 -6.87 -40.17 -36.77
C VAL A 2 -5.72 -39.21 -36.54
N SER A 3 -5.70 -38.13 -37.31
CA SER A 3 -4.68 -37.09 -37.23
C SER A 3 -4.94 -36.26 -35.98
N GLY A 4 -4.15 -36.51 -34.92
CA GLY A 4 -4.15 -35.71 -33.71
C GLY A 4 -3.51 -34.37 -33.99
N SER A 5 -4.33 -33.34 -34.18
CA SER A 5 -3.88 -31.95 -34.27
C SER A 5 -3.31 -31.54 -32.91
N ALA A 6 -1.97 -31.55 -32.80
CA ALA A 6 -1.26 -30.97 -31.68
C ALA A 6 -1.52 -29.46 -31.68
N ALA A 7 -2.42 -29.01 -30.81
CA ALA A 7 -2.63 -27.60 -30.55
C ALA A 7 -1.30 -27.03 -30.04
N ASN A 8 -0.71 -26.18 -30.88
CA ASN A 8 0.51 -25.44 -30.61
C ASN A 8 0.19 -24.42 -29.50
N GLU A 9 0.37 -24.82 -28.23
CA GLU A 9 0.32 -23.91 -27.09
C GLU A 9 1.47 -22.90 -27.24
N THR A 10 1.16 -21.80 -27.91
CA THR A 10 2.06 -20.63 -27.90
C THR A 10 2.29 -20.22 -26.45
N PRO A 11 3.53 -20.17 -25.95
CA PRO A 11 3.81 -19.73 -24.60
C PRO A 11 3.55 -18.22 -24.52
N VAL A 12 2.33 -17.86 -24.12
CA VAL A 12 1.93 -16.47 -23.96
C VAL A 12 2.62 -15.90 -22.73
N ARG A 13 3.68 -15.13 -23.02
CA ARG A 13 4.03 -13.81 -22.48
C ARG A 13 4.06 -13.67 -20.95
N GLY A 14 5.29 -13.75 -20.44
CA GLY A 14 5.92 -12.84 -19.45
C GLY A 14 5.11 -12.45 -18.22
N SER A 15 5.58 -12.89 -17.05
CA SER A 15 5.19 -12.44 -15.71
C SER A 15 4.72 -10.97 -15.65
N VAL A 16 3.40 -10.79 -15.74
CA VAL A 16 2.73 -9.50 -15.51
C VAL A 16 2.75 -9.16 -14.01
N SER A 17 2.98 -10.15 -13.16
CA SER A 17 2.72 -10.04 -11.73
C SER A 17 3.89 -9.42 -10.95
N GLY A 18 5.14 -9.73 -11.28
CA GLY A 18 6.33 -9.06 -10.72
C GLY A 18 6.41 -7.56 -11.07
N ARG A 19 5.80 -7.14 -12.19
CA ARG A 19 5.77 -5.74 -12.63
C ARG A 19 4.97 -4.85 -11.68
N TRP A 20 3.90 -5.38 -11.05
CA TRP A 20 3.10 -4.63 -10.09
C TRP A 20 3.84 -4.38 -8.79
N GLY A 21 4.66 -5.34 -8.33
CA GLY A 21 5.51 -5.17 -7.15
C GLY A 21 6.52 -4.04 -7.34
N ALA A 22 7.20 -4.02 -8.50
CA ALA A 22 8.13 -2.96 -8.86
C ALA A 22 7.41 -1.60 -9.01
N CYS A 23 6.26 -1.56 -9.68
CA CYS A 23 5.43 -0.36 -9.83
C CYS A 23 5.01 0.22 -8.47
N ARG A 24 4.57 -0.63 -7.54
CA ARG A 24 4.17 -0.24 -6.18
C ARG A 24 5.34 0.31 -5.38
N LEU A 25 6.49 -0.36 -5.38
CA LEU A 25 7.69 0.11 -4.69
C LEU A 25 8.19 1.44 -5.25
N PHE A 26 8.20 1.57 -6.58
CA PHE A 26 8.57 2.82 -7.25
C PHE A 26 7.63 3.95 -6.86
N ALA A 27 6.31 3.73 -6.91
CA ALA A 27 5.32 4.74 -6.51
C ALA A 27 5.47 5.14 -5.03
N CYS A 28 5.62 4.18 -4.12
CA CYS A 28 5.83 4.47 -2.69
C CYS A 28 7.14 5.22 -2.45
N GLY A 29 8.22 4.81 -3.13
CA GLY A 29 9.54 5.45 -3.02
C GLY A 29 9.55 6.88 -3.57
N MET A 30 8.95 7.10 -4.75
CA MET A 30 8.78 8.45 -5.31
C MET A 30 7.98 9.35 -4.37
N ASN A 31 6.85 8.86 -3.86
CA ASN A 31 5.99 9.65 -2.99
C ASN A 31 6.70 9.99 -1.67
N ALA A 32 7.35 9.00 -1.04
CA ALA A 32 8.13 9.21 0.17
C ALA A 32 9.29 10.21 -0.04
N GLY A 33 10.03 10.07 -1.14
CA GLY A 33 11.12 10.98 -1.50
C GLY A 33 10.61 12.41 -1.72
N MET A 34 9.49 12.57 -2.42
CA MET A 34 8.84 13.87 -2.61
C MET A 34 8.40 14.49 -1.28
N ILE A 35 7.70 13.73 -0.42
CA ILE A 35 7.22 14.21 0.88
C ILE A 35 8.39 14.67 1.76
N LEU A 36 9.43 13.83 1.86
CA LEU A 36 10.63 14.15 2.64
C LEU A 36 11.37 15.35 2.07
N GLY A 37 11.49 15.45 0.75
CA GLY A 37 12.16 16.56 0.08
C GLY A 37 11.45 17.89 0.32
N ILE A 38 10.13 17.95 0.07
CA ILE A 38 9.30 19.13 0.32
C ILE A 38 9.37 19.53 1.80
N TYR A 39 9.28 18.56 2.72
CA TYR A 39 9.29 18.86 4.14
C TYR A 39 10.65 19.33 4.66
N ALA A 40 11.75 18.70 4.21
CA ALA A 40 13.10 19.08 4.58
C ALA A 40 13.47 20.47 4.05
N GLU A 41 13.11 20.78 2.80
CA GLU A 41 13.26 22.13 2.23
C GLU A 41 12.48 23.16 3.06
N TYR A 42 11.24 22.83 3.41
CA TYR A 42 10.42 23.69 4.25
C TYR A 42 11.05 23.95 5.62
N LEU A 43 11.51 22.92 6.32
CA LEU A 43 12.17 23.06 7.63
C LEU A 43 13.44 23.89 7.52
N TRP A 44 14.27 23.62 6.51
CA TRP A 44 15.48 24.38 6.24
C TRP A 44 15.19 25.87 6.04
N ALA A 45 14.17 26.19 5.25
CA ALA A 45 13.77 27.59 5.00
C ALA A 45 12.97 28.22 6.15
N ALA A 46 12.39 27.42 7.05
CA ALA A 46 11.64 27.93 8.21
C ALA A 46 12.55 28.48 9.31
N ASP A 47 13.79 27.97 9.44
CA ASP A 47 14.76 28.44 10.43
C ASP A 47 15.26 29.88 10.16
N TRP A 48 14.99 30.45 8.99
CA TRP A 48 15.46 31.79 8.59
C TRP A 48 14.42 32.91 8.73
N LEU A 49 13.16 32.60 9.05
CA LEU A 49 12.12 33.61 9.24
C LEU A 49 11.84 33.81 10.73
N GLU A 50 12.01 35.04 11.22
CA GLU A 50 11.50 35.43 12.54
C GLU A 50 9.98 35.34 12.52
N LEU A 51 9.47 34.31 13.17
CA LEU A 51 8.05 34.03 13.15
C LEU A 51 7.37 34.66 14.37
N PRO A 52 6.15 35.22 14.20
CA PRO A 52 5.41 35.82 15.30
C PRO A 52 5.16 34.78 16.40
N LYS A 53 5.45 35.17 17.65
CA LYS A 53 5.38 34.30 18.84
C LYS A 53 3.95 34.06 19.33
N GLN A 54 2.97 34.79 18.80
CA GLN A 54 1.57 34.74 19.21
C GLN A 54 0.68 34.77 17.98
N CYS A 55 -0.39 33.97 18.01
CA CYS A 55 -1.47 34.17 17.06
C CYS A 55 -2.35 35.30 17.54
N ASN A 56 -2.47 36.34 16.72
CA ASN A 56 -3.41 37.41 16.97
C ASN A 56 -4.78 36.96 16.48
N PHE A 57 -5.68 36.64 17.41
CA PHE A 57 -7.09 36.39 17.13
C PHE A 57 -7.75 37.69 16.64
N ARG A 58 -7.93 37.84 15.33
CA ARG A 58 -8.51 39.00 14.64
C ARG A 58 -9.77 38.69 13.83
N SER A 59 -10.22 37.44 13.75
CA SER A 59 -11.34 36.99 12.92
C SER A 59 -12.60 36.74 13.74
N GLU A 60 -13.76 36.92 13.10
CA GLU A 60 -15.07 36.65 13.68
C GLU A 60 -15.35 35.15 13.92
N LEU A 61 -14.48 34.24 13.43
CA LEU A 61 -14.62 32.79 13.54
C LEU A 61 -13.42 32.18 14.28
N PRO A 62 -13.50 31.97 15.60
CA PRO A 62 -12.37 31.53 16.45
C PRO A 62 -11.70 30.23 16.00
N TRP A 63 -12.47 29.30 15.40
CA TRP A 63 -11.95 28.03 14.92
C TRP A 63 -11.12 28.14 13.63
N LEU A 64 -11.36 29.17 12.82
CA LEU A 64 -10.62 29.40 11.57
C LEU A 64 -9.22 29.91 11.88
N GLU A 65 -9.11 30.79 12.86
CA GLU A 65 -7.83 31.30 13.36
C GLU A 65 -7.03 30.20 14.04
N LEU A 66 -7.72 29.36 14.81
CA LEU A 66 -7.12 28.20 15.40
C LEU A 66 -6.47 27.31 14.32
N ALA A 67 -7.17 27.07 13.21
CA ALA A 67 -6.64 26.34 12.06
C ALA A 67 -5.47 27.05 11.36
N ASP A 68 -5.52 28.38 11.21
CA ASP A 68 -4.42 29.19 10.67
C ASP A 68 -3.20 29.23 11.60
N CYS A 69 -3.34 28.85 12.86
CA CYS A 69 -2.19 28.71 13.74
C CYS A 69 -1.60 27.31 13.74
N PHE A 70 -2.46 26.29 13.60
CA PHE A 70 -2.07 24.88 13.56
C PHE A 70 -1.31 24.48 12.31
N HIS A 71 -1.48 25.21 11.21
CA HIS A 71 -0.86 24.84 9.94
C HIS A 71 0.68 24.99 9.94
N ARG A 72 1.29 25.60 10.96
CA ARG A 72 2.73 25.83 10.98
C ARG A 72 3.49 24.53 11.19
N TYR A 73 4.60 24.36 10.46
CA TYR A 73 5.38 23.13 10.42
C TYR A 73 4.65 21.89 9.91
N THR A 74 3.42 22.03 9.40
CA THR A 74 2.70 20.94 8.74
C THR A 74 3.22 20.70 7.34
N PHE A 75 3.02 19.49 6.84
CA PHE A 75 3.26 19.16 5.44
C PHE A 75 2.34 19.97 4.52
N SER A 76 1.08 20.17 4.93
CA SER A 76 0.13 21.01 4.17
C SER A 76 0.62 22.43 3.95
N HIS A 77 1.31 23.02 4.92
CA HIS A 77 1.92 24.34 4.75
C HIS A 77 3.21 24.28 3.92
N ALA A 78 4.02 23.23 4.05
CA ALA A 78 5.17 23.00 3.19
C ALA A 78 4.81 22.92 1.69
N MET A 79 3.65 22.33 1.36
CA MET A 79 3.15 22.25 -0.01
C MET A 79 2.86 23.62 -0.64
N LEU A 80 2.54 24.65 0.16
CA LEU A 80 2.22 25.98 -0.39
C LEU A 80 3.43 26.79 -0.84
N ARG A 81 4.66 26.35 -0.53
CA ARG A 81 5.87 27.09 -0.91
C ARG A 81 6.25 26.85 -2.37
N GLY A 82 6.55 27.94 -3.07
CA GLY A 82 7.14 27.91 -4.41
C GLY A 82 6.34 27.04 -5.38
N GLN A 83 6.98 26.00 -5.92
CA GLN A 83 6.39 25.05 -6.86
C GLN A 83 5.97 23.72 -6.21
N ASN A 84 6.05 23.60 -4.88
CA ASN A 84 5.84 22.34 -4.16
C ASN A 84 4.43 21.77 -4.41
N LEU A 85 3.40 22.61 -4.47
CA LEU A 85 2.03 22.19 -4.76
C LEU A 85 1.90 21.56 -6.15
N SER A 86 2.57 22.14 -7.16
CA SER A 86 2.59 21.59 -8.52
C SER A 86 3.37 20.29 -8.59
N ILE A 87 4.53 20.21 -7.93
CA ILE A 87 5.32 18.97 -7.82
C ILE A 87 4.47 17.86 -7.18
N PHE A 88 3.77 18.17 -6.09
CA PHE A 88 2.84 17.27 -5.42
C PHE A 88 1.73 16.80 -6.35
N ALA A 89 1.11 17.71 -7.11
CA ALA A 89 0.06 17.36 -8.06
C ALA A 89 0.56 16.40 -9.14
N TYR A 90 1.71 16.69 -9.76
CA TYR A 90 2.26 15.87 -10.86
C TYR A 90 2.70 14.49 -10.38
N ILE A 91 3.57 14.43 -9.37
CA ILE A 91 4.09 13.17 -8.83
C ILE A 91 2.96 12.39 -8.18
N GLY A 92 2.14 13.05 -7.36
CA GLY A 92 1.00 12.45 -6.67
C GLY A 92 0.02 11.79 -7.63
N SER A 93 -0.29 12.42 -8.77
CA SER A 93 -1.18 11.83 -9.79
C SER A 93 -0.63 10.52 -10.37
N ILE A 94 0.67 10.48 -10.68
CA ILE A 94 1.35 9.28 -11.19
C ILE A 94 1.34 8.19 -10.12
N VAL A 95 1.69 8.54 -8.88
CA VAL A 95 1.71 7.63 -7.72
C VAL A 95 0.32 7.02 -7.48
N VAL A 96 -0.73 7.85 -7.44
CA VAL A 96 -2.11 7.41 -7.22
C VAL A 96 -2.55 6.44 -8.31
N ALA A 97 -2.29 6.75 -9.59
CA ALA A 97 -2.62 5.85 -10.69
C ALA A 97 -1.91 4.49 -10.54
N CYS A 98 -0.60 4.50 -10.26
CA CYS A 98 0.18 3.28 -10.05
C CYS A 98 -0.36 2.42 -8.90
N LEU A 99 -0.65 3.05 -7.75
CA LEU A 99 -1.14 2.36 -6.56
C LEU A 99 -2.54 1.79 -6.76
N ILE A 100 -3.46 2.53 -7.40
CA ILE A 100 -4.81 2.04 -7.73
C ILE A 100 -4.72 0.83 -8.65
N MET A 101 -3.88 0.88 -9.68
CA MET A 101 -3.72 -0.24 -10.62
C MET A 101 -3.14 -1.48 -9.94
N ALA A 102 -2.08 -1.31 -9.15
CA ALA A 102 -1.49 -2.41 -8.38
C ALA A 102 -2.50 -3.01 -7.39
N GLU A 103 -3.28 -2.17 -6.70
CA GLU A 103 -4.28 -2.64 -5.74
C GLU A 103 -5.45 -3.36 -6.39
N LYS A 104 -5.91 -2.89 -7.56
CA LYS A 104 -6.94 -3.57 -8.34
C LYS A 104 -6.52 -5.00 -8.72
N GLN A 105 -5.27 -5.18 -9.16
CA GLN A 105 -4.75 -6.50 -9.50
C GLN A 105 -4.63 -7.40 -8.29
N ARG A 106 -4.10 -6.86 -7.18
CA ARG A 106 -4.01 -7.55 -5.90
C ARG A 106 -5.37 -8.04 -5.40
N LYS A 107 -6.40 -7.16 -5.44
CA LYS A 107 -7.78 -7.51 -5.09
C LYS A 107 -8.31 -8.64 -5.94
N VAL A 108 -8.21 -8.53 -7.28
CA VAL A 108 -8.71 -9.55 -8.21
C VAL A 108 -8.12 -10.91 -7.90
N ARG A 109 -6.81 -10.97 -7.63
CA ARG A 109 -6.12 -12.22 -7.28
C ARG A 109 -6.62 -12.79 -5.95
N LEU A 110 -6.62 -12.00 -4.88
CA LEU A 110 -7.07 -12.48 -3.57
C LEU A 110 -8.54 -12.91 -3.60
N THR A 111 -9.41 -12.18 -4.32
CA THR A 111 -10.80 -12.59 -4.54
C THR A 111 -10.89 -13.94 -5.23
N LYS A 112 -10.10 -14.20 -6.28
CA LYS A 112 -10.08 -15.49 -6.97
C LYS A 112 -9.65 -16.63 -6.04
N LEU A 113 -8.60 -16.42 -5.23
CA LEU A 113 -8.14 -17.42 -4.25
C LEU A 113 -9.20 -17.74 -3.21
N LEU A 114 -9.86 -16.71 -2.67
CA LEU A 114 -10.95 -16.85 -1.71
C LEU A 114 -12.17 -17.54 -2.33
N GLN A 115 -12.54 -17.22 -3.58
CA GLN A 115 -13.66 -17.87 -4.27
C GLN A 115 -13.36 -19.33 -4.60
N ALA A 116 -12.12 -19.67 -4.97
CA ALA A 116 -11.73 -21.06 -5.22
C ALA A 116 -11.95 -21.95 -3.99
N ARG A 117 -11.76 -21.40 -2.77
CA ARG A 117 -12.07 -22.11 -1.52
C ARG A 117 -13.55 -22.47 -1.36
N LEU A 118 -14.46 -21.64 -1.83
CA LEU A 118 -15.91 -21.92 -1.75
C LEU A 118 -16.36 -23.07 -2.65
N HIS A 119 -15.61 -23.35 -3.73
CA HIS A 119 -15.98 -24.41 -4.69
C HIS A 119 -15.44 -25.79 -4.29
N GLY A 120 -14.50 -25.86 -3.34
CA GLY A 120 -13.80 -27.09 -2.97
C GLY A 120 -14.47 -27.92 -1.88
N ASP A 121 -15.35 -27.33 -1.06
CA ASP A 121 -15.99 -28.00 0.08
C ASP A 121 -17.46 -27.59 0.20
N PRO A 122 -18.43 -28.49 -0.03
CA PRO A 122 -19.85 -28.19 0.03
C PRO A 122 -20.41 -28.09 1.44
N THR A 123 -19.64 -28.40 2.49
CA THR A 123 -20.15 -28.33 3.88
C THR A 123 -20.01 -26.93 4.48
N PRO A 124 -21.06 -26.38 5.11
CA PRO A 124 -21.01 -25.08 5.77
C PRO A 124 -20.08 -25.15 6.98
N SER A 125 -18.82 -24.80 6.75
CA SER A 125 -17.78 -24.77 7.77
C SER A 125 -17.53 -23.35 8.27
N THR A 126 -16.91 -23.24 9.45
CA THR A 126 -16.40 -21.97 9.99
C THR A 126 -15.47 -21.25 8.99
N ALA A 127 -14.76 -22.01 8.14
CA ALA A 127 -13.91 -21.49 7.07
C ALA A 127 -14.72 -20.76 5.98
N GLN A 128 -15.88 -21.28 5.57
CA GLN A 128 -16.73 -20.60 4.57
C GLN A 128 -17.22 -19.23 5.07
N VAL A 129 -17.63 -19.13 6.34
CA VAL A 129 -18.02 -17.86 6.96
C VAL A 129 -16.83 -16.88 6.97
N ALA A 130 -15.63 -17.36 7.29
CA ALA A 130 -14.41 -16.55 7.26
C ALA A 130 -14.06 -16.07 5.82
N VAL A 131 -14.26 -16.91 4.80
CA VAL A 131 -14.08 -16.55 3.39
C VAL A 131 -15.05 -15.44 2.98
N HIS A 132 -16.35 -15.58 3.27
CA HIS A 132 -17.34 -14.53 2.95
C HIS A 132 -17.04 -13.21 3.66
N ARG A 133 -16.67 -13.25 4.95
CA ARG A 133 -16.24 -12.06 5.69
C ARG A 133 -14.99 -11.43 5.07
N SER A 134 -14.01 -12.25 4.67
CA SER A 134 -12.77 -11.76 4.04
C SER A 134 -13.05 -11.08 2.70
N LEU A 135 -13.95 -11.65 1.88
CA LEU A 135 -14.38 -11.04 0.62
C LEU A 135 -15.08 -9.69 0.84
N ASN A 136 -15.98 -9.60 1.83
CA ASN A 136 -16.66 -8.35 2.18
C ASN A 136 -15.67 -7.29 2.67
N PHE A 137 -14.77 -7.64 3.59
CA PHE A 137 -13.76 -6.71 4.11
C PHE A 137 -12.82 -6.25 3.01
N LEU A 138 -12.37 -7.16 2.12
CA LEU A 138 -11.52 -6.82 0.98
C LEU A 138 -12.22 -5.86 0.01
N SER A 139 -13.52 -6.06 -0.22
CA SER A 139 -14.31 -5.18 -1.08
C SER A 139 -14.39 -3.76 -0.50
N ILE A 140 -14.78 -3.63 0.77
CA ILE A 140 -14.91 -2.34 1.45
C ILE A 140 -13.54 -1.64 1.54
N TYR A 141 -12.51 -2.35 1.98
CA TYR A 141 -11.13 -1.85 2.02
C TYR A 141 -10.67 -1.28 0.68
N SER A 142 -10.89 -2.03 -0.41
CA SER A 142 -10.51 -1.57 -1.74
C SER A 142 -11.28 -0.31 -2.16
N SER A 143 -12.58 -0.23 -1.87
CA SER A 143 -13.36 0.97 -2.15
C SER A 143 -12.84 2.17 -1.37
N LEU A 144 -12.52 1.99 -0.08
CA LEU A 144 -11.95 3.04 0.76
C LEU A 144 -10.59 3.52 0.23
N LEU A 145 -9.72 2.62 -0.24
CA LEU A 145 -8.47 3.03 -0.90
C LEU A 145 -8.69 3.80 -2.20
N CYS A 146 -9.66 3.39 -3.01
CA CYS A 146 -10.04 4.10 -4.24
C CYS A 146 -10.62 5.49 -3.97
N VAL A 147 -11.17 5.74 -2.78
CA VAL A 147 -11.60 7.07 -2.33
C VAL A 147 -10.42 7.86 -1.74
N ALA A 148 -9.64 7.23 -0.87
CA ALA A 148 -8.58 7.89 -0.12
C ALA A 148 -7.44 8.39 -1.02
N LEU A 149 -6.98 7.56 -1.96
CA LEU A 149 -5.85 7.90 -2.83
C LEU A 149 -6.13 9.13 -3.71
N PRO A 150 -7.23 9.20 -4.48
CA PRO A 150 -7.60 10.44 -5.17
C PRO A 150 -8.00 11.56 -4.20
N GLY A 151 -8.59 11.23 -3.05
CA GLY A 151 -8.97 12.20 -2.02
C GLY A 151 -7.79 13.05 -1.53
N VAL A 152 -6.59 12.47 -1.45
CA VAL A 152 -5.35 13.21 -1.14
C VAL A 152 -5.01 14.23 -2.23
N LEU A 153 -5.29 13.94 -3.51
CA LEU A 153 -5.05 14.90 -4.60
C LEU A 153 -6.03 16.07 -4.58
N LEU A 154 -7.20 15.91 -3.96
CA LEU A 154 -8.13 17.03 -3.74
C LEU A 154 -7.55 18.12 -2.85
N LEU A 155 -6.48 17.84 -2.09
CA LEU A 155 -5.75 18.85 -1.32
C LEU A 155 -5.03 19.88 -2.22
N VAL A 156 -4.86 19.60 -3.52
CA VAL A 156 -4.30 20.56 -4.48
C VAL A 156 -5.27 21.72 -4.74
N PRO A 157 -6.49 21.48 -5.27
CA PRO A 157 -7.49 22.55 -5.43
C PRO A 157 -8.07 23.02 -4.10
N PHE A 158 -8.14 22.14 -3.09
CA PHE A 158 -8.57 22.47 -1.73
C PHE A 158 -7.39 22.55 -0.77
N ASN A 159 -6.43 23.40 -1.12
CA ASN A 159 -5.28 23.69 -0.27
C ASN A 159 -5.66 24.60 0.91
N LEU A 160 -4.70 24.95 1.77
CA LEU A 160 -4.98 25.73 2.99
C LEU A 160 -5.60 27.11 2.72
N SER A 161 -5.56 27.65 1.49
CA SER A 161 -6.33 28.86 1.13
C SER A 161 -7.85 28.66 1.24
N TRP A 162 -8.32 27.40 1.28
CA TRP A 162 -9.71 27.00 1.44
C TRP A 162 -9.85 26.05 2.65
N PRO A 163 -9.64 26.53 3.88
CA PRO A 163 -9.43 25.66 5.05
C PRO A 163 -10.59 24.68 5.29
N ARG A 164 -11.85 25.11 5.12
CA ARG A 164 -13.03 24.22 5.25
C ARG A 164 -12.94 23.00 4.34
N MET A 165 -12.63 23.23 3.07
CA MET A 165 -12.53 22.17 2.06
C MET A 165 -11.28 21.33 2.30
N HIS A 166 -10.16 21.97 2.65
CA HIS A 166 -8.90 21.30 2.97
C HIS A 166 -9.04 20.29 4.11
N TYR A 167 -9.56 20.72 5.26
CA TYR A 167 -9.73 19.86 6.42
C TYR A 167 -10.81 18.81 6.18
N GLY A 168 -11.90 19.14 5.47
CA GLY A 168 -12.91 18.17 5.07
C GLY A 168 -12.34 17.04 4.21
N CYS A 169 -11.56 17.37 3.18
CA CYS A 169 -10.89 16.40 2.33
C CYS A 169 -9.83 15.59 3.09
N THR A 170 -9.08 16.24 3.98
CA THR A 170 -8.09 15.57 4.84
C THR A 170 -8.75 14.53 5.74
N VAL A 171 -9.83 14.91 6.44
CA VAL A 171 -10.58 13.99 7.31
C VAL A 171 -11.16 12.84 6.51
N LEU A 172 -11.74 13.10 5.34
CA LEU A 172 -12.29 12.06 4.47
C LEU A 172 -11.20 11.06 4.04
N ALA A 173 -10.08 11.55 3.51
CA ALA A 173 -8.98 10.71 3.04
C ALA A 173 -8.35 9.91 4.19
N LEU A 174 -8.04 10.57 5.31
CA LEU A 174 -7.46 9.95 6.50
C LEU A 174 -8.38 8.89 7.09
N SER A 175 -9.66 9.21 7.29
CA SER A 175 -10.64 8.26 7.84
C SER A 175 -10.80 7.06 6.92
N SER A 176 -10.84 7.27 5.60
CA SER A 176 -10.92 6.18 4.62
C SER A 176 -9.69 5.27 4.71
N PHE A 177 -8.48 5.83 4.81
CA PHE A 177 -7.27 5.05 4.99
C PHE A 177 -7.25 4.29 6.32
N VAL A 178 -7.57 4.94 7.45
CA VAL A 178 -7.57 4.32 8.78
C VAL A 178 -8.59 3.19 8.86
N VAL A 179 -9.83 3.42 8.43
CA VAL A 179 -10.87 2.38 8.39
C VAL A 179 -10.47 1.26 7.45
N GLY A 180 -9.90 1.57 6.28
CA GLY A 180 -9.37 0.57 5.35
C GLY A 180 -8.29 -0.30 5.99
N MET A 181 -7.32 0.30 6.69
CA MET A 181 -6.28 -0.44 7.40
C MET A 181 -6.85 -1.32 8.52
N ILE A 182 -7.84 -0.85 9.28
CA ILE A 182 -8.52 -1.65 10.31
C ILE A 182 -9.23 -2.84 9.68
N LEU A 183 -9.97 -2.65 8.60
CA LEU A 183 -10.63 -3.74 7.86
C LEU A 183 -9.62 -4.75 7.33
N TYR A 184 -8.50 -4.28 6.78
CA TYR A 184 -7.42 -5.16 6.36
C TYR A 184 -6.85 -5.94 7.54
N ALA A 185 -6.47 -5.27 8.64
CA ALA A 185 -5.87 -5.91 9.82
C ALA A 185 -6.79 -6.90 10.54
N THR A 186 -8.11 -6.72 10.44
CA THR A 186 -9.12 -7.57 11.07
C THR A 186 -9.67 -8.65 10.14
N MET A 187 -9.26 -8.65 8.86
CA MET A 187 -9.66 -9.66 7.88
C MET A 187 -9.28 -11.07 8.37
N PRO A 188 -10.24 -12.02 8.45
CA PRO A 188 -10.01 -13.34 9.00
C PRO A 188 -9.33 -14.29 7.99
N LEU A 189 -8.24 -13.85 7.34
CA LEU A 189 -7.57 -14.61 6.29
C LEU A 189 -6.98 -15.94 6.78
N GLY A 190 -6.50 -16.01 8.04
CA GLY A 190 -6.01 -17.27 8.61
C GLY A 190 -7.09 -18.34 8.68
N ALA A 191 -8.28 -17.97 9.19
CA ALA A 191 -9.42 -18.88 9.23
C ALA A 191 -9.98 -19.21 7.84
N ALA A 192 -9.91 -18.26 6.90
CA ALA A 192 -10.33 -18.47 5.51
C ALA A 192 -9.35 -19.37 4.72
N ALA A 193 -8.07 -19.36 5.07
CA ALA A 193 -7.05 -20.16 4.43
C ALA A 193 -7.09 -21.63 4.83
N GLY A 194 -7.51 -21.96 6.06
CA GLY A 194 -7.47 -23.33 6.58
C GLY A 194 -6.03 -23.85 6.76
N GLU A 195 -5.87 -25.17 6.83
CA GLU A 195 -4.58 -25.82 7.11
C GLU A 195 -3.76 -26.18 5.86
N ASP A 196 -4.29 -25.97 4.65
CA ASP A 196 -3.60 -26.41 3.43
C ASP A 196 -2.39 -25.52 3.08
N ASP A 197 -1.30 -26.13 2.61
CA ASP A 197 -0.14 -25.43 2.06
C ASP A 197 -0.38 -24.98 0.61
N ASN A 198 -1.21 -23.96 0.46
CA ASN A 198 -1.50 -23.33 -0.83
C ASN A 198 -1.15 -21.84 -0.84
N GLU A 199 -1.38 -21.20 -1.98
CA GLU A 199 -1.10 -19.79 -2.14
C GLU A 199 -1.84 -18.90 -1.13
N LEU A 200 -3.08 -19.27 -0.76
CA LEU A 200 -3.91 -18.52 0.18
C LEU A 200 -3.35 -18.59 1.61
N SER A 201 -2.80 -19.73 2.04
CA SER A 201 -2.16 -19.83 3.36
C SER A 201 -0.87 -19.00 3.46
N ARG A 202 -0.08 -18.93 2.38
CA ARG A 202 1.07 -18.01 2.30
C ARG A 202 0.67 -16.54 2.40
N TRP A 203 -0.47 -16.18 1.79
CA TRP A 203 -1.06 -14.84 1.95
C TRP A 203 -1.51 -14.57 3.38
N ALA A 204 -2.17 -15.54 4.02
CA ALA A 204 -2.61 -15.44 5.41
C ALA A 204 -1.42 -15.30 6.38
N GLU A 205 -0.32 -16.01 6.14
CA GLU A 205 0.89 -15.93 6.96
C GLU A 205 1.57 -14.54 6.82
N ARG A 206 1.69 -14.03 5.58
CA ARG A 206 2.19 -12.66 5.36
C ARG A 206 1.26 -11.62 5.97
N HIS A 207 -0.06 -11.78 5.81
CA HIS A 207 -1.06 -10.94 6.46
C HIS A 207 -0.86 -10.90 7.98
N ALA A 208 -0.72 -12.07 8.64
CA ALA A 208 -0.51 -12.17 10.08
C ALA A 208 0.73 -11.38 10.55
N ARG A 209 1.86 -11.47 9.82
CA ARG A 209 3.07 -10.68 10.10
C ARG A 209 2.86 -9.17 9.93
N LEU A 210 2.00 -8.77 9.00
CA LEU A 210 1.69 -7.36 8.75
C LEU A 210 0.73 -6.77 9.78
N ARG A 211 -0.15 -7.56 10.40
CA ARG A 211 -1.18 -7.07 11.34
C ARG A 211 -0.59 -6.21 12.45
N PHE A 212 0.49 -6.66 13.10
CA PHE A 212 1.14 -5.88 14.16
C PHE A 212 1.62 -4.52 13.64
N LYS A 213 2.28 -4.50 12.47
CA LYS A 213 2.75 -3.27 11.84
C LYS A 213 1.58 -2.33 11.51
N VAL A 214 0.47 -2.86 10.99
CA VAL A 214 -0.73 -2.08 10.71
C VAL A 214 -1.32 -1.46 11.98
N TRP A 215 -1.34 -2.19 13.10
CA TRP A 215 -1.80 -1.63 14.37
C TRP A 215 -0.88 -0.52 14.89
N CYS A 216 0.44 -0.64 14.75
CA CYS A 216 1.36 0.45 15.06
C CYS A 216 1.07 1.69 14.21
N ILE A 217 0.77 1.49 12.92
CA ILE A 217 0.40 2.58 12.00
C ILE A 217 -0.92 3.21 12.43
N VAL A 218 -1.95 2.42 12.74
CA VAL A 218 -3.24 2.94 13.25
C VAL A 218 -3.02 3.74 14.54
N ALA A 219 -2.21 3.23 15.47
CA ALA A 219 -1.89 3.93 16.72
C ALA A 219 -1.19 5.29 16.46
N LEU A 220 -0.27 5.35 15.50
CA LEU A 220 0.36 6.61 15.09
C LEU A 220 -0.67 7.63 14.58
N HIS A 221 -1.64 7.18 13.78
CA HIS A 221 -2.71 8.05 13.28
C HIS A 221 -3.66 8.53 14.37
N LEU A 222 -3.91 7.71 15.39
CA LEU A 222 -4.67 8.13 16.58
C LEU A 222 -3.86 9.06 17.50
N GLY A 223 -2.53 8.96 17.46
CA GLY A 223 -1.62 9.87 18.16
C GLY A 223 -1.55 11.26 17.54
N LEU A 224 -1.85 11.41 16.25
CA LEU A 224 -1.81 12.70 15.55
C LEU A 224 -2.76 13.76 16.17
N PRO A 225 -4.05 13.46 16.44
CA PRO A 225 -4.92 14.35 17.21
C PRO A 225 -4.38 14.69 18.61
N ALA A 226 -3.71 13.75 19.29
CA ALA A 226 -3.13 14.00 20.61
C ALA A 226 -1.94 14.98 20.51
N ALA A 227 -1.08 14.84 19.49
CA ALA A 227 -0.01 15.79 19.22
C ALA A 227 -0.55 17.18 18.85
N ALA A 228 -1.63 17.24 18.05
CA ALA A 228 -2.33 18.49 17.75
C ALA A 228 -2.91 19.14 19.02
N GLY A 229 -3.57 18.36 19.88
CA GLY A 229 -4.09 18.82 21.16
C GLY A 229 -3.00 19.31 22.11
N LEU A 230 -1.85 18.63 22.17
CA LEU A 230 -0.72 19.07 22.97
C LEU A 230 -0.13 20.40 22.44
N HIS A 231 -0.02 20.54 21.11
CA HIS A 231 0.38 21.80 20.51
C HIS A 231 -0.63 22.93 20.82
N HIS A 232 -1.93 22.62 20.79
CA HIS A 232 -2.99 23.55 21.18
C HIS A 232 -2.76 24.16 22.56
N LEU A 233 -2.50 23.28 23.53
CA LEU A 233 -2.46 23.65 24.94
C LEU A 233 -1.18 24.39 25.31
N LEU A 234 -0.05 24.01 24.72
CA LEU A 234 1.26 24.54 25.11
C LEU A 234 1.71 25.71 24.25
N TRP A 235 1.28 25.79 22.99
CA TRP A 235 1.65 26.83 22.03
C TRP A 235 3.16 27.07 21.87
N LEU A 236 3.96 26.02 22.03
CA LEU A 236 5.41 26.09 21.92
C LEU A 236 5.84 25.77 20.47
N ASP A 237 6.91 26.41 20.01
CA ASP A 237 7.50 26.11 18.69
C ASP A 237 7.85 24.62 18.56
N VAL A 238 8.41 24.05 19.64
CA VAL A 238 8.76 22.63 19.75
C VAL A 238 7.53 21.72 19.56
N THR A 239 6.37 22.09 20.09
CA THR A 239 5.17 21.27 19.96
C THR A 239 4.56 21.37 18.55
N GLY A 240 4.74 22.50 17.86
CA GLY A 240 4.37 22.65 16.44
C GLY A 240 5.25 21.81 15.52
N ARG A 241 6.57 21.84 15.74
CA ARG A 241 7.52 20.96 15.02
C ARG A 241 7.22 19.49 15.27
N LEU A 242 6.89 19.09 16.50
CA LEU A 242 6.48 17.72 16.83
C LEU A 242 5.20 17.32 16.10
N PHE A 243 4.18 18.19 16.06
CA PHE A 243 2.94 17.94 15.34
C PHE A 243 3.21 17.73 13.84
N GLY A 244 3.96 18.62 13.22
CA GLY A 244 4.38 18.50 11.82
C GLY A 244 5.17 17.22 11.52
N PHE A 245 6.10 16.86 12.40
CA PHE A 245 6.83 15.60 12.30
C PHE A 245 5.89 14.39 12.39
N CYS A 246 4.95 14.38 13.33
CA CYS A 246 3.95 13.33 13.46
C CYS A 246 3.07 13.21 12.21
N GLU A 247 2.68 14.33 11.60
CA GLU A 247 1.92 14.35 10.35
C GLU A 247 2.72 13.70 9.21
N VAL A 248 3.98 14.09 9.02
CA VAL A 248 4.85 13.50 7.99
C VAL A 248 5.06 12.01 8.24
N MET A 249 5.29 11.60 9.49
CA MET A 249 5.42 10.18 9.86
C MET A 249 4.12 9.41 9.59
N ALA A 250 2.95 10.00 9.85
CA ALA A 250 1.67 9.41 9.51
C ALA A 250 1.54 9.18 8.00
N ILE A 251 1.86 10.18 7.17
CA ILE A 251 1.84 10.05 5.69
C ILE A 251 2.83 8.97 5.21
N LEU A 252 4.05 8.97 5.73
CA LEU A 252 5.09 8.00 5.34
C LEU A 252 4.73 6.56 5.76
N SER A 253 4.06 6.42 6.90
CA SER A 253 3.63 5.10 7.38
C SER A 253 2.64 4.43 6.41
N TYR A 254 1.83 5.20 5.68
CA TYR A 254 1.01 4.67 4.59
C TYR A 254 1.84 4.17 3.42
N GLN A 255 2.93 4.86 3.07
CA GLN A 255 3.83 4.40 2.01
C GLN A 255 4.47 3.07 2.40
N PHE A 256 4.85 2.92 3.66
CA PHE A 256 5.38 1.66 4.19
C PHE A 256 4.32 0.54 4.17
N PHE A 257 3.09 0.83 4.60
CA PHE A 257 1.98 -0.12 4.55
C PHE A 257 1.74 -0.61 3.12
N LEU A 258 1.63 0.30 2.16
CA LEU A 258 1.43 -0.06 0.76
C LEU A 258 2.64 -0.83 0.21
N ALA A 259 3.87 -0.34 0.44
CA ALA A 259 5.09 -1.02 0.00
C ALA A 259 5.20 -2.46 0.50
N SER A 260 4.65 -2.77 1.68
CA SER A 260 4.65 -4.12 2.25
C SER A 260 3.91 -5.16 1.38
N PHE A 261 2.95 -4.72 0.55
CA PHE A 261 2.25 -5.60 -0.40
C PHE A 261 3.07 -5.96 -1.64
N SER A 262 4.21 -5.29 -1.88
CA SER A 262 5.10 -5.67 -2.98
C SER A 262 5.59 -7.11 -2.86
N ALA A 263 5.72 -7.64 -1.64
CA ALA A 263 6.07 -9.04 -1.42
C ALA A 263 5.00 -10.01 -1.97
N ASP A 264 3.71 -9.67 -1.83
CA ASP A 264 2.60 -10.43 -2.42
C ASP A 264 2.65 -10.37 -3.95
N ASP A 265 2.96 -9.18 -4.49
CA ASP A 265 3.03 -8.92 -5.92
C ASP A 265 4.22 -9.65 -6.57
N PHE A 266 5.39 -9.75 -5.91
CA PHE A 266 6.53 -10.51 -6.41
C PHE A 266 6.37 -12.02 -6.23
N ALA A 267 5.76 -12.47 -5.14
CA ALA A 267 5.45 -13.89 -4.92
C ALA A 267 4.41 -14.43 -5.92
N ALA A 268 3.76 -13.53 -6.66
CA ALA A 268 2.86 -13.82 -7.76
C ALA A 268 3.53 -14.30 -9.04
N ASP A 269 4.85 -14.19 -9.12
CA ASP A 269 5.60 -14.41 -10.35
C ASP A 269 5.75 -15.91 -10.65
N PRO A 270 5.05 -16.45 -11.67
CA PRO A 270 5.14 -17.87 -12.03
C PRO A 270 6.54 -18.25 -12.53
N ASP A 271 7.29 -17.30 -13.09
CA ASP A 271 8.59 -17.54 -13.72
C ASP A 271 9.68 -17.72 -12.66
N ARG A 272 9.48 -17.17 -11.45
CA ARG A 272 10.43 -17.32 -10.32
C ARG A 272 10.50 -18.76 -9.82
N GLY A 273 9.39 -19.50 -9.86
CA GLY A 273 9.34 -20.93 -9.51
C GLY A 273 10.07 -21.81 -10.53
N ARG A 274 9.93 -21.52 -11.84
CA ARG A 274 10.62 -22.28 -12.90
C ARG A 274 12.13 -22.08 -12.88
N SER A 275 12.63 -20.88 -12.58
CA SER A 275 14.09 -20.63 -12.55
C SER A 275 14.81 -21.36 -11.41
N ILE A 276 14.12 -21.60 -10.30
CA ILE A 276 14.67 -22.36 -9.16
C ILE A 276 14.68 -23.86 -9.50
N VAL A 277 13.60 -24.38 -10.08
CA VAL A 277 13.52 -25.80 -10.50
C VAL A 277 14.51 -26.11 -11.64
N SER A 278 14.70 -25.20 -12.60
CA SER A 278 15.69 -25.40 -13.67
C SER A 278 17.14 -25.31 -13.20
N LYS A 279 17.40 -24.68 -12.05
CA LYS A 279 18.73 -24.67 -11.40
C LYS A 279 18.93 -25.85 -10.44
N ALA A 280 17.85 -26.41 -9.90
CA ALA A 280 17.89 -27.52 -8.94
C ALA A 280 17.92 -28.91 -9.61
N LEU A 281 17.52 -29.01 -10.89
CA LEU A 281 17.72 -30.22 -11.67
C LEU A 281 19.15 -30.22 -12.25
N PRO A 282 20.08 -31.04 -11.75
CA PRO A 282 21.31 -31.28 -12.47
C PRO A 282 20.95 -31.78 -13.87
N GLN A 283 21.55 -31.17 -14.90
CA GLN A 283 21.46 -31.68 -16.27
C GLN A 283 22.21 -33.01 -16.36
N THR A 284 21.65 -34.08 -15.79
CA THR A 284 22.03 -35.45 -16.12
C THR A 284 21.33 -35.79 -17.42
N SER A 285 21.75 -35.15 -18.51
CA SER A 285 21.49 -35.68 -19.84
C SER A 285 22.45 -36.85 -20.01
N PRO A 286 22.00 -38.12 -20.05
CA PRO A 286 22.90 -39.21 -20.40
C PRO A 286 23.45 -38.92 -21.81
N ALA A 287 24.77 -38.92 -21.95
CA ALA A 287 25.40 -38.79 -23.25
C ALA A 287 24.83 -39.87 -24.18
N PRO A 288 24.35 -39.51 -25.39
CA PRO A 288 23.85 -40.49 -26.35
C PRO A 288 25.04 -41.25 -26.93
N GLY A 289 25.48 -42.31 -26.25
CA GLY A 289 26.70 -42.99 -26.68
C GLY A 289 27.11 -44.23 -25.91
N ASP A 290 26.19 -45.06 -25.40
CA ASP A 290 26.59 -46.35 -24.79
C ASP A 290 25.47 -47.43 -24.83
N LEU A 291 24.76 -47.58 -25.96
CA LEU A 291 23.83 -48.70 -26.18
C LEU A 291 24.22 -49.63 -27.34
N ALA A 292 25.44 -49.53 -27.87
CA ALA A 292 25.83 -50.28 -29.06
C ALA A 292 26.41 -51.69 -28.82
N ASN A 293 26.62 -52.15 -27.57
CA ASN A 293 27.44 -53.37 -27.33
C ASN A 293 26.74 -54.55 -26.61
N VAL A 294 25.41 -54.63 -26.56
CA VAL A 294 24.72 -55.71 -25.78
C VAL A 294 24.24 -56.90 -26.63
N PHE A 295 24.42 -56.91 -27.95
CA PHE A 295 24.04 -58.06 -28.79
C PHE A 295 25.23 -58.65 -29.55
N GLY A 296 26.00 -59.51 -28.88
CA GLY A 296 27.07 -60.28 -29.50
C GLY A 296 27.34 -61.59 -28.78
N HIS A 297 27.00 -62.69 -29.44
CA HIS A 297 27.39 -64.09 -29.21
C HIS A 297 26.66 -64.95 -28.18
N SER A 298 25.81 -65.83 -28.69
CA SER A 298 25.86 -67.26 -28.36
C SER A 298 25.65 -68.09 -29.64
N GLN A 299 26.70 -68.83 -30.02
CA GLN A 299 26.60 -70.06 -30.82
C GLN A 299 26.16 -71.20 -29.90
#